data_AF-A0A7W5DLD3-F1
#
_entry.id   AF-A0A7W5DLD3-F1
#
_cell.length_a   1.000
_cell.length_b   1.000
_cell.length_c   1.000
_cell.angle_alpha   90.00
_cell.angle_beta   90.00
_cell.angle_gamma   90.00
#
_symmetry.space_group_name_H-M   'P 1'
#
loop_
_entity.id
_entity.type
_entity.pdbx_description
1 polymer ?
#
loop_
_entity_poly.entity_id
_entity_poly.type
_entity_poly.pdbx_seq_one_letter_code
_entity_poly.pdbx_strand_id
1 'polypeptide(L)'
;MERESDTLTKAEKEMIVVATSARNRCLYCVVAHGALVRIYSKDPLLADQVAINHRTAPISKRQCLTVLDFVGQTHRRYRLDTKFTALLSGRRQRLDREVVADFPSLPPGCSIQLERVARDRVLNKIRSVLADLNQFIPETLRTWSEEAGTPRTFGRFLEMTGLTPVRVLSRRSWSEWKALADRQAPPEDPDIDQARKALSRIALRSDPELLSAIETLGQPDGVEEALGRYDTARQTALHYLLWGQKGGLVGVDSLEESLRKWRANSSIAADAAEIAAWRRAHQQVPLQRLSELPFDCGLLLHGAYGLPEIKAALGIASLEKPGATGVGVIHAKDIRAYIHLVTFQKDDTDFSPTTRYRDYPISRTLLHWESQSNTSQASATGQNYLHFEERGYTILFFARLTKRIEGETAPFVFLGPAKALKSYHGDRPIAMTWELAYPVPAELFEEARPA
;
A
#
# COMPACT_ATOMS: atom_id res chain seq x y z
N MET A 1 -46.12 -16.61 38.18
CA MET A 1 -45.51 -16.00 36.99
C MET A 1 -44.09 -16.56 36.89
N GLU A 2 -43.95 -17.68 36.20
CA GLU A 2 -42.68 -18.43 36.13
C GLU A 2 -41.63 -17.64 35.34
N ARG A 3 -40.39 -17.64 35.82
CA ARG A 3 -39.24 -17.02 35.14
C ARG A 3 -38.98 -17.74 33.82
N GLU A 4 -38.92 -17.01 32.70
CA GLU A 4 -38.42 -17.55 31.44
C GLU A 4 -36.99 -18.07 31.64
N SER A 5 -36.75 -19.33 31.28
CA SER A 5 -35.43 -19.95 31.39
C SER A 5 -34.44 -19.36 30.39
N ASP A 6 -33.22 -19.11 30.85
CA ASP A 6 -32.06 -18.59 30.10
C ASP A 6 -31.45 -19.63 29.11
N THR A 7 -32.17 -20.71 28.81
CA THR A 7 -31.68 -21.85 28.02
C THR A 7 -32.64 -22.18 26.87
N LEU A 8 -32.07 -22.46 25.69
CA LEU A 8 -32.84 -22.81 24.50
C LEU A 8 -33.63 -24.10 24.70
N THR A 9 -34.89 -24.08 24.29
CA THR A 9 -35.75 -25.26 24.25
C THR A 9 -35.26 -26.28 23.21
N LYS A 10 -35.70 -27.54 23.33
CA LYS A 10 -35.37 -28.59 22.35
C LYS A 10 -35.85 -28.21 20.95
N ALA A 11 -37.05 -27.63 20.83
CA ALA A 11 -37.58 -27.16 19.55
C ALA A 11 -36.71 -26.04 18.94
N GLU A 12 -36.25 -25.09 19.74
CA GLU A 12 -35.40 -23.98 19.27
C GLU A 12 -34.03 -24.43 18.78
N LYS A 13 -33.41 -25.38 19.49
CA LYS A 13 -32.13 -25.96 19.06
C LYS A 13 -32.26 -26.61 17.69
N GLU A 14 -33.29 -27.43 17.50
CA GLU A 14 -33.53 -28.11 16.23
C GLU A 14 -33.94 -27.13 15.11
N MET A 15 -34.70 -26.07 15.42
CA MET A 15 -35.04 -25.02 14.44
C MET A 15 -33.80 -24.27 13.93
N ILE A 16 -32.85 -23.96 14.81
CA ILE A 16 -31.56 -23.36 14.42
C ILE A 16 -30.81 -24.30 13.47
N VAL A 17 -30.77 -25.60 13.78
CA VAL A 17 -30.09 -26.61 12.96
C VAL A 17 -30.77 -26.73 11.58
N VAL A 18 -32.09 -26.76 11.51
CA VAL A 18 -32.85 -26.83 10.24
C VAL A 18 -32.63 -25.57 9.39
N ALA A 19 -32.76 -24.38 9.97
CA ALA A 19 -32.55 -23.12 9.25
C ALA A 19 -31.12 -23.00 8.71
N THR A 20 -30.13 -23.41 9.52
CA THR A 20 -28.71 -23.39 9.14
C THR A 20 -28.40 -24.45 8.08
N SER A 21 -28.96 -25.66 8.22
CA SER A 21 -28.73 -26.77 7.28
C SER A 21 -29.35 -26.51 5.91
N ALA A 22 -30.55 -25.92 5.87
CA ALA A 22 -31.22 -25.56 4.63
C ALA A 22 -30.42 -24.51 3.84
N ARG A 23 -29.90 -23.49 4.54
CA ARG A 23 -29.00 -22.48 3.96
C ARG A 23 -27.70 -23.08 3.41
N ASN A 24 -27.19 -24.13 4.04
CA ASN A 24 -25.98 -24.84 3.63
C ASN A 24 -26.24 -26.02 2.69
N ARG A 25 -27.47 -26.18 2.18
CA ARG A 25 -27.87 -27.25 1.25
C ARG A 25 -27.57 -28.67 1.78
N CYS A 26 -27.58 -28.86 3.10
CA CYS A 26 -27.39 -30.18 3.71
C CYS A 26 -28.74 -30.90 3.83
N LEU A 27 -29.10 -31.66 2.80
CA LEU A 27 -30.39 -32.36 2.74
C LEU A 27 -30.61 -33.31 3.92
N TYR A 28 -29.58 -34.08 4.29
CA TYR A 28 -29.65 -35.02 5.41
C TYR A 28 -30.07 -34.33 6.72
N CYS A 29 -29.40 -33.23 7.07
CA CYS A 29 -29.69 -32.52 8.31
C CYS A 29 -31.05 -31.81 8.27
N VAL A 30 -31.48 -31.31 7.11
CA VAL A 30 -32.82 -30.73 6.94
C VAL A 30 -33.90 -31.79 7.19
N VAL A 31 -33.72 -33.01 6.68
CA VAL A 31 -34.66 -34.11 6.86
C VAL A 31 -34.66 -34.61 8.31
N ALA A 32 -33.48 -34.93 8.87
CA ALA A 32 -33.35 -35.52 10.19
C ALA A 32 -33.76 -34.56 11.32
N HIS A 33 -33.23 -33.34 11.32
CA HIS A 33 -33.57 -32.35 12.34
C HIS A 33 -34.94 -31.72 12.07
N GLY A 34 -35.40 -31.70 10.82
CA GLY A 34 -36.77 -31.30 10.49
C GLY A 34 -37.81 -32.22 11.12
N ALA A 35 -37.56 -33.53 11.20
CA ALA A 35 -38.43 -34.45 11.93
C ALA A 35 -38.50 -34.10 13.42
N LEU A 36 -37.35 -33.76 14.04
CA LEU A 36 -37.30 -33.36 15.44
C LEU A 36 -37.99 -32.02 15.71
N VAL A 37 -37.87 -31.04 14.81
CA VAL A 37 -38.62 -29.78 14.89
C VAL A 37 -40.11 -30.05 14.94
N ARG A 38 -40.65 -30.90 14.07
CA ARG A 38 -42.09 -31.25 14.04
C ARG A 38 -42.54 -31.91 15.34
N ILE A 39 -41.73 -32.83 15.88
CA ILE A 39 -42.01 -33.53 17.13
C ILE A 39 -42.01 -32.57 18.33
N TYR A 40 -40.99 -31.72 18.45
CA TYR A 40 -40.83 -30.85 19.61
C TYR A 40 -41.71 -29.60 19.58
N SER A 41 -41.99 -29.05 18.40
CA SER A 41 -42.89 -27.90 18.23
C SER A 41 -44.38 -28.29 18.19
N LYS A 42 -44.67 -29.58 17.94
CA LYS A 42 -46.02 -30.11 17.67
C LYS A 42 -46.68 -29.43 16.45
N ASP A 43 -45.88 -28.91 15.53
CA ASP A 43 -46.33 -28.32 14.28
C ASP A 43 -45.71 -29.09 13.09
N PRO A 44 -46.53 -29.79 12.28
CA PRO A 44 -46.03 -30.61 11.18
C PRO A 44 -45.43 -29.79 10.02
N LEU A 45 -45.77 -28.50 9.88
CA LEU A 45 -45.37 -27.64 8.77
C LEU A 45 -44.18 -26.73 9.11
N LEU A 46 -43.94 -26.49 10.40
CA LEU A 46 -42.95 -25.52 10.85
C LEU A 46 -41.53 -25.80 10.34
N ALA A 47 -41.12 -27.05 10.32
CA ALA A 47 -39.78 -27.43 9.86
C ALA A 47 -39.54 -27.03 8.39
N ASP A 48 -40.51 -27.26 7.52
CA ASP A 48 -40.41 -26.95 6.09
C ASP A 48 -40.47 -25.44 5.86
N GLN A 49 -41.33 -24.75 6.61
CA GLN A 49 -41.42 -23.28 6.56
C GLN A 49 -40.13 -22.62 7.05
N VAL A 50 -39.51 -23.13 8.11
CA VAL A 50 -38.22 -22.66 8.64
C VAL A 50 -37.07 -22.96 7.66
N ALA A 51 -37.08 -24.14 7.02
CA ALA A 51 -36.09 -24.54 6.02
C ALA A 51 -36.16 -23.67 4.76
N ILE A 52 -37.38 -23.38 4.27
CA ILE A 52 -37.61 -22.53 3.09
C ILE A 52 -37.26 -21.07 3.43
N ASN A 53 -37.87 -20.52 4.48
CA ASN A 53 -37.63 -19.16 4.90
C ASN A 53 -38.05 -18.90 6.36
N HIS A 54 -37.12 -19.09 7.29
CA HIS A 54 -37.30 -18.78 8.71
C HIS A 54 -37.74 -17.34 9.03
N ARG A 55 -37.63 -16.37 8.10
CA ARG A 55 -38.10 -14.99 8.32
C ARG A 55 -39.61 -14.83 8.16
N THR A 56 -40.24 -15.71 7.40
CA THR A 56 -41.69 -15.72 7.14
C THR A 56 -42.40 -16.90 7.78
N ALA A 57 -41.64 -17.79 8.44
CA ALA A 57 -42.19 -18.90 9.21
C ALA A 57 -42.98 -18.37 10.42
N PRO A 58 -44.02 -19.08 10.87
CA PRO A 58 -44.85 -18.70 12.01
C PRO A 58 -44.13 -18.98 13.35
N ILE A 59 -42.94 -18.41 13.53
CA ILE A 59 -42.15 -18.46 14.75
C ILE A 59 -42.24 -17.13 15.50
N SER A 60 -42.08 -17.16 16.83
CA SER A 60 -42.10 -15.93 17.63
C SER A 60 -40.95 -14.99 17.24
N LYS A 61 -41.11 -13.70 17.54
CA LYS A 61 -40.05 -12.69 17.30
C LYS A 61 -38.73 -13.06 17.99
N ARG A 62 -38.79 -13.63 19.20
CA ARG A 62 -37.63 -14.15 19.95
C ARG A 62 -36.94 -15.29 19.17
N GLN A 63 -37.70 -16.28 18.72
CA GLN A 63 -37.16 -17.42 17.97
C GLN A 63 -36.55 -17.00 16.63
N CYS A 64 -37.17 -16.05 15.93
CA CYS A 64 -36.63 -15.48 14.70
C CYS A 64 -35.28 -14.79 14.94
N LEU A 65 -35.18 -13.96 16.00
CA LEU A 65 -33.92 -13.31 16.38
C LEU A 65 -32.84 -14.31 16.77
N THR A 66 -33.17 -15.33 17.57
CA THR A 66 -32.23 -16.40 17.94
C THR A 66 -31.73 -17.17 16.72
N VAL A 67 -32.62 -17.53 15.79
CA VAL A 67 -32.23 -18.21 14.54
C VAL A 67 -31.35 -17.31 13.68
N LEU A 68 -31.66 -16.01 13.59
CA LEU A 68 -30.84 -15.03 12.86
C LEU A 68 -29.45 -14.88 13.48
N ASP A 69 -29.33 -14.82 14.81
CA ASP A 69 -28.07 -14.69 15.53
C ASP A 69 -27.15 -15.90 15.30
N PHE A 70 -27.69 -17.12 15.37
CA PHE A 70 -26.90 -18.34 15.14
C PHE A 70 -26.56 -18.57 13.67
N VAL A 71 -27.47 -18.26 12.74
CA VAL A 71 -27.18 -18.27 11.30
C VAL A 71 -26.11 -17.20 10.95
N GLY A 72 -26.07 -16.08 11.66
CA GLY A 72 -25.04 -15.05 11.54
C GLY A 72 -23.66 -15.44 12.09
N GLN A 73 -23.61 -16.28 13.14
CA GLN A 73 -22.36 -16.68 13.83
C GLN A 73 -21.66 -17.92 13.24
N THR A 74 -22.37 -18.79 12.52
CA THR A 74 -21.92 -20.15 12.19
C THR A 74 -20.95 -20.31 11.01
N HIS A 75 -20.27 -19.28 10.50
CA HIS A 75 -19.17 -19.60 9.55
C HIS A 75 -17.96 -18.64 9.57
N ARG A 76 -16.79 -19.21 9.87
CA ARG A 76 -15.49 -18.55 9.61
C ARG A 76 -15.27 -18.26 8.12
N ARG A 77 -15.93 -19.00 7.21
CA ARG A 77 -16.00 -18.68 5.77
C ARG A 77 -17.29 -17.93 5.36
N TYR A 78 -18.06 -17.35 6.30
CA TYR A 78 -19.22 -16.51 5.95
C TYR A 78 -18.68 -15.18 5.41
N ARG A 79 -18.68 -15.02 4.09
CA ARG A 79 -18.31 -13.79 3.40
C ARG A 79 -19.43 -12.76 3.53
N LEU A 80 -19.57 -12.19 4.74
CA LEU A 80 -20.44 -11.03 4.98
C LEU A 80 -20.12 -9.91 3.99
N ASP A 81 -18.86 -9.79 3.64
CA ASP A 81 -18.37 -8.81 2.69
C ASP A 81 -18.99 -8.95 1.30
N THR A 82 -18.99 -10.14 0.72
CA THR A 82 -19.60 -10.38 -0.59
C THR A 82 -21.11 -10.06 -0.59
N LYS A 83 -21.81 -10.30 0.53
CA LYS A 83 -23.25 -10.05 0.63
C LYS A 83 -23.58 -8.57 0.82
N PHE A 84 -22.86 -7.86 1.68
CA PHE A 84 -23.07 -6.43 1.83
C PHE A 84 -22.66 -5.68 0.57
N THR A 85 -21.55 -6.05 -0.07
CA THR A 85 -21.13 -5.46 -1.35
C THR A 85 -22.19 -5.66 -2.44
N ALA A 86 -22.92 -6.78 -2.45
CA ALA A 86 -24.01 -7.00 -3.40
C ALA A 86 -25.25 -6.10 -3.17
N LEU A 87 -25.36 -5.45 -2.01
CA LEU A 87 -26.46 -4.54 -1.67
C LEU A 87 -26.15 -3.07 -2.00
N LEU A 88 -24.89 -2.74 -2.31
CA LEU A 88 -24.46 -1.38 -2.60
C LEU A 88 -24.76 -1.02 -4.06
N SER A 89 -25.22 0.21 -4.29
CA SER A 89 -25.41 0.75 -5.63
C SER A 89 -24.09 1.27 -6.18
N GLY A 90 -23.59 0.66 -7.26
CA GLY A 90 -22.41 1.13 -7.97
C GLY A 90 -21.17 0.23 -7.83
N ARG A 91 -20.06 0.66 -8.46
CA ARG A 91 -18.79 -0.08 -8.52
C ARG A 91 -18.39 -0.52 -7.10
N ARG A 92 -18.02 -1.80 -6.93
CA ARG A 92 -17.58 -2.45 -5.69
C ARG A 92 -16.76 -1.48 -4.82
N GLN A 93 -17.38 -0.95 -3.76
CA GLN A 93 -16.76 -0.02 -2.82
C GLN A 93 -16.12 -0.76 -1.63
N ARG A 94 -15.17 -0.09 -0.97
CA ARG A 94 -14.54 -0.52 0.28
C ARG A 94 -15.59 -0.70 1.38
N LEU A 95 -15.99 -1.95 1.64
CA LEU A 95 -17.06 -2.25 2.59
C LEU A 95 -16.74 -1.82 4.03
N ASP A 96 -15.48 -1.84 4.44
CA ASP A 96 -15.07 -1.33 5.75
C ASP A 96 -15.44 0.16 5.92
N ARG A 97 -15.27 0.97 4.86
CA ARG A 97 -15.66 2.39 4.85
C ARG A 97 -17.17 2.57 4.85
N GLU A 98 -17.87 1.77 4.07
CA GLU A 98 -19.34 1.74 4.04
C GLU A 98 -19.91 1.43 5.43
N VAL A 99 -19.40 0.40 6.12
CA VAL A 99 -19.85 0.04 7.47
C VAL A 99 -19.56 1.14 8.50
N VAL A 100 -18.43 1.83 8.39
CA VAL A 100 -18.08 2.96 9.28
C VAL A 100 -18.97 4.17 9.02
N ALA A 101 -19.27 4.46 7.75
CA ALA A 101 -20.07 5.59 7.32
C ALA A 101 -21.59 5.32 7.28
N ASP A 102 -22.04 4.18 7.82
CA ASP A 102 -23.45 3.76 7.83
C ASP A 102 -24.09 3.60 6.44
N PHE A 103 -23.35 2.95 5.54
CA PHE A 103 -23.75 2.50 4.20
C PHE A 103 -24.36 3.59 3.30
N PRO A 104 -23.63 4.70 3.05
CA PRO A 104 -24.15 5.82 2.27
C PRO A 104 -24.44 5.47 0.81
N SER A 105 -23.81 4.42 0.27
CA SER A 105 -23.94 4.01 -1.13
C SER A 105 -25.08 3.01 -1.36
N LEU A 106 -26.00 2.84 -0.40
CA LEU A 106 -27.19 2.01 -0.60
C LEU A 106 -28.13 2.61 -1.66
N PRO A 107 -28.90 1.77 -2.38
CA PRO A 107 -29.95 2.25 -3.26
C PRO A 107 -30.92 3.18 -2.53
N PRO A 108 -31.48 4.20 -3.22
CA PRO A 108 -32.49 5.07 -2.64
C PRO A 108 -33.63 4.26 -2.00
N GLY A 109 -33.92 4.54 -0.71
CA GLY A 109 -34.95 3.84 0.05
C GLY A 109 -34.48 2.60 0.82
N CYS A 110 -33.21 2.20 0.72
CA CYS A 110 -32.62 1.16 1.56
C CYS A 110 -31.88 1.76 2.76
N SER A 111 -31.96 1.12 3.93
CA SER A 111 -31.13 1.44 5.09
C SER A 111 -30.66 0.17 5.78
N ILE A 112 -29.41 0.17 6.26
CA ILE A 112 -28.83 -0.91 7.06
C ILE A 112 -28.39 -0.29 8.38
N GLN A 113 -28.98 -0.73 9.49
CA GLN A 113 -28.60 -0.31 10.82
C GLN A 113 -27.93 -1.46 11.56
N LEU A 114 -26.71 -1.22 12.04
CA LEU A 114 -25.97 -2.18 12.84
C LEU A 114 -25.80 -1.63 14.26
N GLU A 115 -26.19 -2.42 15.26
CA GLU A 115 -25.89 -2.14 16.66
C GLU A 115 -24.36 -2.05 16.86
N ARG A 116 -23.89 -1.21 17.78
CA ARG A 116 -22.47 -0.96 18.03
C ARG A 116 -21.63 -2.25 18.12
N VAL A 117 -22.06 -3.23 18.91
CA VAL A 117 -21.35 -4.51 19.08
C VAL A 117 -21.36 -5.35 17.79
N ALA A 118 -22.48 -5.35 17.07
CA ALA A 118 -22.60 -6.04 15.78
C ALA A 118 -21.72 -5.37 14.70
N ARG A 119 -21.67 -4.04 14.67
CA ARG A 119 -20.82 -3.24 13.78
C ARG A 119 -19.35 -3.58 14.00
N ASP A 120 -18.89 -3.57 15.25
CA ASP A 120 -17.50 -3.90 15.59
C ASP A 120 -17.14 -5.34 15.20
N ARG A 121 -18.06 -6.30 15.42
CA ARG A 121 -17.86 -7.71 15.00
C ARG A 121 -17.79 -7.84 13.48
N VAL A 122 -18.68 -7.18 12.74
CA VAL A 122 -18.70 -7.16 11.27
C VAL A 122 -17.40 -6.54 10.74
N LEU A 123 -16.97 -5.41 11.29
CA LEU A 123 -15.71 -4.75 10.92
C LEU A 123 -14.50 -5.64 11.19
N ASN A 124 -14.41 -6.26 12.36
CA ASN A 124 -13.32 -7.18 12.69
C ASN A 124 -13.31 -8.40 11.75
N LYS A 125 -14.49 -8.90 11.37
CA LYS A 125 -14.60 -10.01 10.41
C LYS A 125 -14.13 -9.60 9.02
N ILE A 126 -14.57 -8.45 8.50
CA ILE A 126 -14.13 -7.90 7.22
C ILE A 126 -12.61 -7.71 7.22
N ARG A 127 -12.05 -7.10 8.28
CA ARG A 127 -10.60 -6.93 8.46
C ARG A 127 -9.86 -8.26 8.46
N SER A 128 -10.39 -9.29 9.12
CA SER A 128 -9.79 -10.63 9.15
C SER A 128 -9.76 -11.32 7.77
N VAL A 129 -10.78 -11.10 6.94
CA VAL A 129 -10.84 -11.63 5.57
C VAL A 129 -9.84 -10.90 4.66
N LEU A 130 -9.77 -9.57 4.77
CA LEU A 130 -8.77 -8.77 4.05
C LEU A 130 -7.32 -9.11 4.46
N ALA A 131 -7.12 -9.67 5.65
CA ALA A 131 -5.81 -10.14 6.10
C ALA A 131 -5.37 -11.44 5.40
N ASP A 132 -6.30 -12.30 4.96
CA ASP A 132 -5.97 -13.51 4.20
C ASP A 132 -5.97 -13.24 2.69
N LEU A 133 -4.89 -12.60 2.22
CA LEU A 133 -4.72 -12.27 0.81
C LEU A 133 -4.74 -13.50 -0.11
N ASN A 134 -4.27 -14.66 0.37
CA ASN A 134 -4.20 -15.89 -0.43
C ASN A 134 -5.59 -16.44 -0.77
N GLN A 135 -6.59 -16.21 0.09
CA GLN A 135 -7.96 -16.54 -0.23
C GLN A 135 -8.68 -15.38 -0.94
N PHE A 136 -8.50 -14.16 -0.43
CA PHE A 136 -9.26 -12.99 -0.87
C PHE A 136 -8.96 -12.59 -2.32
N ILE A 137 -7.69 -12.49 -2.71
CA ILE A 137 -7.30 -12.00 -4.04
C ILE A 137 -7.78 -12.97 -5.14
N PRO A 138 -7.48 -14.29 -5.08
CA PRO A 138 -7.91 -15.23 -6.12
C PRO A 138 -9.43 -15.38 -6.23
N GLU A 139 -10.16 -15.29 -5.12
CA GLU A 139 -11.64 -15.30 -5.14
C GLU A 139 -12.21 -14.03 -5.78
N THR A 140 -11.64 -12.87 -5.48
CA THR A 140 -12.05 -11.59 -6.08
C THR A 140 -11.79 -11.57 -7.58
N LEU A 141 -10.65 -12.11 -8.01
CA LEU A 141 -10.31 -12.27 -9.44
C LEU A 141 -11.25 -13.23 -10.17
N ARG A 142 -11.59 -14.38 -9.56
CA ARG A 142 -12.54 -15.36 -10.15
C ARG A 142 -13.96 -14.85 -10.27
N THR A 143 -14.40 -14.04 -9.31
CA THR A 143 -15.73 -13.42 -9.31
C THR A 143 -15.77 -12.11 -10.07
N TRP A 144 -14.66 -11.71 -10.72
CA TRP A 144 -14.64 -10.57 -11.62
C TRP A 144 -15.51 -10.92 -12.83
N SER A 145 -16.75 -10.42 -12.81
CA SER A 145 -17.76 -10.69 -13.85
C SER A 145 -17.22 -10.31 -15.22
N GLU A 146 -17.38 -11.22 -16.18
CA GLU A 146 -17.08 -11.00 -17.61
C GLU A 146 -18.05 -10.00 -18.27
N GLU A 147 -19.10 -9.55 -17.57
CA GLU A 147 -20.23 -8.74 -18.07
C GLU A 147 -19.88 -7.38 -18.69
N ALA A 148 -18.61 -7.03 -18.91
CA ALA A 148 -18.26 -5.77 -19.57
C ALA A 148 -17.00 -5.79 -20.45
N GLY A 149 -16.45 -6.96 -20.84
CA GLY A 149 -15.31 -7.02 -21.77
C GLY A 149 -14.05 -6.23 -21.31
N THR A 150 -13.98 -5.87 -20.03
CA THR A 150 -12.91 -5.02 -19.50
C THR A 150 -11.77 -5.86 -18.92
N PRO A 151 -10.50 -5.53 -19.21
CA PRO A 151 -9.34 -6.34 -18.81
C PRO A 151 -9.14 -6.36 -17.28
N ARG A 152 -8.60 -7.49 -16.79
CA ARG A 152 -8.25 -7.69 -15.37
C ARG A 152 -6.95 -6.97 -15.01
N THR A 153 -7.00 -5.64 -14.91
CA THR A 153 -5.81 -4.83 -14.63
C THR A 153 -5.53 -4.62 -13.14
N PHE A 154 -4.26 -4.45 -12.79
CA PHE A 154 -3.76 -4.19 -11.44
C PHE A 154 -4.42 -2.95 -10.83
N GLY A 155 -4.40 -1.83 -11.55
CA GLY A 155 -4.99 -0.58 -11.09
C GLY A 155 -6.47 -0.70 -10.72
N ARG A 156 -7.26 -1.34 -11.60
CA ARG A 156 -8.68 -1.56 -11.36
C ARG A 156 -8.95 -2.50 -10.19
N PHE A 157 -8.08 -3.50 -10.00
CA PHE A 157 -8.16 -4.35 -8.82
C PHE A 157 -7.95 -3.56 -7.53
N LEU A 158 -6.98 -2.64 -7.50
CA LEU A 158 -6.75 -1.77 -6.34
C LEU A 158 -7.94 -0.84 -6.09
N GLU A 159 -8.49 -0.20 -7.13
CA GLU A 159 -9.68 0.66 -7.00
C GLU A 159 -10.89 -0.10 -6.41
N MET A 160 -11.13 -1.31 -6.91
CA MET A 160 -12.25 -2.17 -6.50
C MET A 160 -12.10 -2.70 -5.07
N THR A 161 -10.89 -3.03 -4.65
CA THR A 161 -10.65 -3.65 -3.33
C THR A 161 -10.25 -2.64 -2.27
N GLY A 162 -9.73 -1.48 -2.69
CA GLY A 162 -9.05 -0.48 -1.88
C GLY A 162 -7.90 -1.03 -1.05
N LEU A 163 -7.30 -2.14 -1.48
CA LEU A 163 -5.99 -2.59 -1.02
C LEU A 163 -4.92 -1.65 -1.55
N THR A 164 -3.84 -1.50 -0.80
CA THR A 164 -2.64 -0.79 -1.23
C THR A 164 -1.83 -1.66 -2.21
N PRO A 165 -1.07 -1.03 -3.12
CA PRO A 165 -0.23 -1.78 -4.06
C PRO A 165 0.83 -2.63 -3.35
N VAL A 166 1.49 -2.09 -2.31
CA VAL A 166 2.54 -2.78 -1.56
C VAL A 166 1.99 -4.05 -0.91
N ARG A 167 0.81 -3.98 -0.30
CA ARG A 167 0.15 -5.14 0.29
C ARG A 167 -0.17 -6.24 -0.72
N VAL A 168 -0.71 -5.89 -1.89
CA VAL A 168 -0.98 -6.87 -2.97
C VAL A 168 0.32 -7.53 -3.44
N LEU A 169 1.40 -6.76 -3.57
CA LEU A 169 2.68 -7.20 -4.10
C LEU A 169 3.61 -7.82 -3.05
N SER A 170 3.18 -7.88 -1.78
CA SER A 170 4.00 -8.31 -0.64
C SER A 170 4.46 -9.77 -0.69
N ARG A 171 3.67 -10.65 -1.34
CA ARG A 171 3.93 -12.10 -1.38
C ARG A 171 4.03 -12.67 -2.79
N ARG A 172 3.29 -12.10 -3.75
CA ARG A 172 3.17 -12.61 -5.11
C ARG A 172 3.15 -11.44 -6.08
N SER A 173 3.68 -11.66 -7.28
CA SER A 173 3.51 -10.78 -8.41
C SER A 173 2.04 -10.76 -8.87
N TRP A 174 1.72 -9.82 -9.75
CA TRP A 174 0.37 -9.72 -10.29
C TRP A 174 0.03 -10.92 -11.18
N SER A 175 0.99 -11.40 -11.96
CA SER A 175 0.89 -12.61 -12.78
C SER A 175 0.77 -13.88 -11.93
N GLU A 176 1.48 -13.99 -10.81
CA GLU A 176 1.28 -15.11 -9.87
C GLU A 176 -0.13 -15.11 -9.25
N TRP A 177 -0.70 -13.93 -8.94
CA TRP A 177 -2.08 -13.83 -8.46
C TRP A 177 -3.10 -14.24 -9.52
N LYS A 178 -2.91 -13.83 -10.78
CA LYS A 178 -3.73 -14.23 -11.92
C LYS A 178 -3.69 -15.75 -12.11
N ALA A 179 -2.49 -16.34 -12.15
CA ALA A 179 -2.31 -17.79 -12.28
C ALA A 179 -3.00 -18.57 -11.15
N LEU A 180 -2.87 -18.11 -9.90
CA LEU A 180 -3.54 -18.74 -8.75
C LEU A 180 -5.08 -18.65 -8.84
N ALA A 181 -5.61 -17.54 -9.33
CA ALA A 181 -7.04 -17.36 -9.55
C ALA A 181 -7.58 -18.29 -10.64
N ASP A 182 -6.85 -18.38 -11.75
CA ASP A 182 -7.22 -19.19 -12.92
C ASP A 182 -6.85 -20.68 -12.78
N ARG A 183 -6.27 -21.07 -11.63
CA ARG A 183 -5.79 -22.44 -11.33
C ARG A 183 -4.77 -22.94 -12.35
N GLN A 184 -3.92 -22.03 -12.83
CA GLN A 184 -2.81 -22.33 -13.72
C GLN A 184 -1.51 -22.49 -12.94
N ALA A 185 -0.49 -23.05 -13.58
CA ALA A 185 0.86 -23.09 -13.02
C ALA A 185 1.39 -21.65 -12.82
N PRO A 186 2.17 -21.38 -11.77
CA PRO A 186 2.81 -20.08 -11.60
C PRO A 186 3.79 -19.80 -12.76
N PRO A 187 4.05 -18.52 -13.10
CA PRO A 187 5.01 -18.17 -14.13
C PRO A 187 6.43 -18.64 -13.78
N GLU A 188 7.18 -19.07 -14.80
CA GLU A 188 8.55 -19.60 -14.69
C GLU A 188 9.58 -18.59 -15.23
N ASP A 189 9.70 -17.44 -14.55
CA ASP A 189 10.72 -16.45 -14.88
C ASP A 189 12.07 -16.80 -14.21
N PRO A 190 13.23 -16.59 -14.87
CA PRO A 190 14.54 -17.06 -14.36
C PRO A 190 14.98 -16.50 -12.99
N ASP A 191 14.66 -15.24 -12.70
CA ASP A 191 15.08 -14.50 -11.50
C ASP A 191 13.86 -14.01 -10.68
N ILE A 192 12.73 -14.73 -10.75
CA ILE A 192 11.43 -14.28 -10.25
C ILE A 192 11.46 -13.82 -8.79
N ASP A 193 12.20 -14.50 -7.91
CA ASP A 193 12.24 -14.19 -6.47
C ASP A 193 12.93 -12.86 -6.16
N GLN A 194 13.96 -12.51 -6.94
CA GLN A 194 14.64 -11.23 -6.81
C GLN A 194 13.84 -10.12 -7.51
N ALA A 195 13.41 -10.37 -8.75
CA ALA A 195 12.74 -9.38 -9.59
C ALA A 195 11.36 -8.97 -9.04
N ARG A 196 10.62 -9.90 -8.42
CA ARG A 196 9.33 -9.64 -7.75
C ARG A 196 9.40 -8.52 -6.71
N LYS A 197 10.52 -8.40 -5.99
CA LYS A 197 10.74 -7.34 -4.98
C LYS A 197 10.81 -5.94 -5.60
N ALA A 198 10.97 -5.82 -6.90
CA ALA A 198 10.91 -4.53 -7.60
C ALA A 198 9.49 -3.98 -7.67
N LEU A 199 8.48 -4.84 -7.77
CA LEU A 199 7.11 -4.44 -8.06
C LEU A 199 6.56 -3.49 -6.97
N SER A 200 6.80 -3.79 -5.70
CA SER A 200 6.45 -2.91 -4.57
C SER A 200 7.20 -1.57 -4.63
N ARG A 201 8.48 -1.58 -4.99
CA ARG A 201 9.31 -0.38 -5.11
C ARG A 201 8.80 0.53 -6.23
N ILE A 202 8.52 -0.05 -7.40
CA ILE A 202 7.99 0.65 -8.58
C ILE A 202 6.64 1.31 -8.25
N ALA A 203 5.75 0.60 -7.56
CA ALA A 203 4.45 1.13 -7.16
C ALA A 203 4.53 2.35 -6.23
N LEU A 204 5.68 2.59 -5.59
CA LEU A 204 5.92 3.73 -4.70
C LEU A 204 6.64 4.91 -5.40
N ARG A 205 7.17 4.73 -6.62
CA ARG A 205 7.85 5.80 -7.36
C ARG A 205 6.86 6.73 -8.05
N SER A 206 7.31 7.93 -8.42
CA SER A 206 6.47 8.89 -9.14
C SER A 206 7.15 9.55 -10.32
N ASP A 207 8.44 9.29 -10.56
CA ASP A 207 9.17 9.88 -11.67
C ASP A 207 8.63 9.35 -13.02
N PRO A 208 8.02 10.19 -13.87
CA PRO A 208 7.38 9.74 -15.11
C PRO A 208 8.38 9.22 -16.15
N GLU A 209 9.62 9.70 -16.15
CA GLU A 209 10.66 9.22 -17.07
C GLU A 209 11.10 7.81 -16.66
N LEU A 210 11.35 7.57 -15.36
CA LEU A 210 11.68 6.22 -14.87
C LEU A 210 10.52 5.25 -15.05
N LEU A 211 9.28 5.67 -14.76
CA LEU A 211 8.09 4.83 -14.95
C LEU A 211 7.86 4.52 -16.44
N SER A 212 8.05 5.50 -17.33
CA SER A 212 7.98 5.28 -18.78
C SER A 212 9.06 4.32 -19.25
N ALA A 213 10.28 4.36 -18.68
CA ALA A 213 11.33 3.40 -19.00
C ALA A 213 10.90 1.95 -18.67
N ILE A 214 10.26 1.76 -17.52
CA ILE A 214 9.74 0.46 -17.10
C ILE A 214 8.61 -0.02 -18.02
N GLU A 215 7.71 0.89 -18.43
CA GLU A 215 6.67 0.59 -19.43
C GLU A 215 7.30 0.10 -20.76
N THR A 216 8.32 0.82 -21.24
CA THR A 216 9.07 0.46 -22.46
C THR A 216 9.75 -0.90 -22.32
N LEU A 217 10.37 -1.22 -21.17
CA LEU A 217 11.01 -2.51 -20.92
C LEU A 217 10.03 -3.71 -20.95
N GLY A 218 8.72 -3.47 -20.85
CA GLY A 218 7.71 -4.51 -21.06
C GLY A 218 7.54 -4.91 -22.53
N GLN A 219 8.01 -4.10 -23.47
CA GLN A 219 7.86 -4.31 -24.91
C GLN A 219 8.98 -5.18 -25.50
N PRO A 220 8.79 -5.79 -26.70
CA PRO A 220 9.82 -6.61 -27.36
C PRO A 220 11.17 -5.90 -27.57
N ASP A 221 11.17 -4.67 -28.09
CA ASP A 221 12.38 -3.87 -28.39
C ASP A 221 12.74 -2.88 -27.28
N GLY A 222 12.23 -3.13 -26.06
CA GLY A 222 12.27 -2.15 -24.98
C GLY A 222 13.66 -1.87 -24.40
N VAL A 223 14.62 -2.79 -24.56
CA VAL A 223 15.97 -2.64 -24.02
C VAL A 223 16.76 -1.60 -24.81
N GLU A 224 16.76 -1.73 -26.13
CA GLU A 224 17.47 -0.84 -27.05
C GLU A 224 16.92 0.59 -26.97
N GLU A 225 15.59 0.73 -26.90
CA GLU A 225 14.96 2.04 -26.72
C GLU A 225 15.35 2.68 -25.38
N ALA A 226 15.34 1.91 -24.28
CA ALA A 226 15.73 2.42 -22.96
C ALA A 226 17.22 2.84 -22.92
N LEU A 227 18.11 2.06 -23.53
CA LEU A 227 19.54 2.38 -23.60
C LEU A 227 19.82 3.64 -24.42
N GLY A 228 19.11 3.84 -25.52
CA GLY A 228 19.29 5.01 -26.39
C GLY A 228 18.68 6.29 -25.82
N ARG A 229 17.62 6.17 -25.00
CA ARG A 229 16.84 7.31 -24.50
C ARG A 229 17.42 7.94 -23.22
N TYR A 230 18.09 7.16 -22.37
CA TYR A 230 18.48 7.59 -21.04
C TYR A 230 20.00 7.67 -20.86
N ASP A 231 20.46 8.67 -20.12
CA ASP A 231 21.86 8.79 -19.72
C ASP A 231 22.28 7.71 -18.70
N THR A 232 23.58 7.61 -18.45
CA THR A 232 24.17 6.63 -17.52
C THR A 232 23.59 6.76 -16.10
N ALA A 233 23.28 7.97 -15.64
CA ALA A 233 22.74 8.22 -14.31
C ALA A 233 21.33 7.61 -14.16
N ARG A 234 20.45 7.85 -15.13
CA ARG A 234 19.10 7.28 -15.18
C ARG A 234 19.11 5.78 -15.41
N GLN A 235 19.98 5.27 -16.28
CA GLN A 235 20.15 3.81 -16.44
C GLN A 235 20.61 3.16 -15.13
N THR A 236 21.51 3.80 -14.38
CA THR A 236 21.93 3.34 -13.05
C THR A 236 20.77 3.40 -12.04
N ALA A 237 19.98 4.46 -12.04
CA ALA A 237 18.79 4.57 -11.20
C ALA A 237 17.78 3.43 -11.50
N LEU A 238 17.56 3.16 -12.79
CA LEU A 238 16.71 2.08 -13.27
C LEU A 238 17.24 0.71 -12.81
N HIS A 239 18.54 0.44 -12.95
CA HIS A 239 19.17 -0.78 -12.43
C HIS A 239 18.84 -1.01 -10.95
N TYR A 240 19.04 0.01 -10.10
CA TYR A 240 18.76 -0.12 -8.67
C TYR A 240 17.26 -0.21 -8.36
N LEU A 241 16.39 0.45 -9.13
CA LEU A 241 14.95 0.31 -8.98
C LEU A 241 14.48 -1.12 -9.31
N LEU A 242 15.04 -1.73 -10.35
CA LEU A 242 14.73 -3.10 -10.77
C LEU A 242 15.33 -4.13 -9.79
N TRP A 243 16.59 -4.01 -9.41
CA TRP A 243 17.30 -5.09 -8.70
C TRP A 243 17.55 -4.82 -7.22
N GLY A 244 17.65 -3.56 -6.82
CA GLY A 244 17.86 -3.15 -5.42
C GLY A 244 19.24 -3.48 -4.88
N GLN A 245 20.15 -3.89 -5.75
CA GLN A 245 21.51 -4.34 -5.43
C GLN A 245 22.46 -3.84 -6.51
N LYS A 246 23.77 -3.90 -6.24
CA LYS A 246 24.82 -3.58 -7.22
C LYS A 246 24.95 -4.70 -8.27
N GLY A 247 25.46 -4.38 -9.46
CA GLY A 247 25.56 -5.29 -10.61
C GLY A 247 26.18 -6.64 -10.28
N GLY A 248 27.34 -6.65 -9.60
CA GLY A 248 28.02 -7.89 -9.25
C GLY A 248 27.23 -8.85 -8.33
N LEU A 249 26.24 -8.36 -7.55
CA LEU A 249 25.35 -9.25 -6.77
C LEU A 249 24.17 -9.78 -7.59
N VAL A 250 23.81 -9.06 -8.64
CA VAL A 250 22.81 -9.47 -9.62
C VAL A 250 23.44 -10.42 -10.66
N GLY A 251 24.76 -10.39 -10.82
CA GLY A 251 25.49 -11.16 -11.82
C GLY A 251 25.47 -10.49 -13.19
N VAL A 252 25.63 -9.16 -13.23
CA VAL A 252 25.72 -8.36 -14.46
C VAL A 252 26.90 -7.40 -14.39
N ASP A 253 27.59 -7.24 -15.50
CA ASP A 253 28.80 -6.42 -15.62
C ASP A 253 28.55 -5.12 -16.40
N SER A 254 27.37 -4.97 -17.01
CA SER A 254 26.94 -3.74 -17.67
C SER A 254 25.47 -3.40 -17.41
N LEU A 255 25.11 -2.13 -17.64
CA LEU A 255 23.72 -1.66 -17.54
C LEU A 255 22.84 -2.33 -18.60
N GLU A 256 23.39 -2.54 -19.80
CA GLU A 256 22.75 -3.25 -20.89
C GLU A 256 22.43 -4.71 -20.52
N GLU A 257 23.39 -5.46 -19.96
CA GLU A 257 23.14 -6.81 -19.42
C GLU A 257 22.08 -6.79 -18.32
N SER A 258 22.08 -5.77 -17.47
CA SER A 258 21.06 -5.63 -16.43
C SER A 258 19.64 -5.51 -16.99
N LEU A 259 19.46 -4.72 -18.04
CA LEU A 259 18.16 -4.56 -18.70
C LEU A 259 17.74 -5.82 -19.46
N ARG A 260 18.68 -6.51 -20.12
CA ARG A 260 18.39 -7.80 -20.77
C ARG A 260 18.02 -8.89 -19.77
N LYS A 261 18.74 -8.98 -18.66
CA LYS A 261 18.41 -9.91 -17.57
C LYS A 261 17.03 -9.62 -17.01
N TRP A 262 16.66 -8.34 -16.87
CA TRP A 262 15.31 -7.97 -16.45
C TRP A 262 14.26 -8.44 -17.48
N ARG A 263 14.50 -8.18 -18.77
CA ARG A 263 13.58 -8.55 -19.86
C ARG A 263 13.35 -10.05 -20.00
N ALA A 264 14.34 -10.87 -19.63
CA ALA A 264 14.23 -12.33 -19.60
C ALA A 264 13.17 -12.83 -18.59
N ASN A 265 12.80 -12.00 -17.61
CA ASN A 265 11.70 -12.26 -16.67
C ASN A 265 10.40 -11.69 -17.24
N SER A 266 9.87 -12.37 -18.25
CA SER A 266 8.75 -11.88 -19.08
C SER A 266 7.48 -11.53 -18.30
N SER A 267 7.12 -12.33 -17.30
CA SER A 267 5.91 -12.10 -16.50
C SER A 267 6.09 -10.92 -15.53
N ILE A 268 7.27 -10.81 -14.92
CA ILE A 268 7.61 -9.70 -14.02
C ILE A 268 7.76 -8.39 -14.79
N ALA A 269 8.36 -8.42 -15.99
CA ALA A 269 8.47 -7.24 -16.84
C ALA A 269 7.10 -6.72 -17.27
N ALA A 270 6.17 -7.61 -17.64
CA ALA A 270 4.79 -7.25 -17.95
C ALA A 270 4.04 -6.67 -16.73
N ASP A 271 4.16 -7.31 -15.56
CA ASP A 271 3.58 -6.80 -14.32
C ASP A 271 4.14 -5.42 -13.95
N ALA A 272 5.45 -5.22 -14.08
CA ALA A 272 6.11 -3.96 -13.79
C ALA A 272 5.66 -2.84 -14.72
N ALA A 273 5.54 -3.12 -16.03
CA ALA A 273 5.01 -2.17 -17.00
C ALA A 273 3.57 -1.76 -16.67
N GLU A 274 2.72 -2.73 -16.30
CA GLU A 274 1.33 -2.48 -15.91
C GLU A 274 1.24 -1.62 -14.62
N ILE A 275 2.06 -1.92 -13.61
CA ILE A 275 2.13 -1.16 -12.36
C ILE A 275 2.68 0.25 -12.60
N ALA A 276 3.69 0.39 -13.46
CA ALA A 276 4.27 1.68 -13.80
C ALA A 276 3.27 2.58 -14.54
N ALA A 277 2.54 2.04 -15.52
CA ALA A 277 1.47 2.75 -16.21
C ALA A 277 0.36 3.17 -15.25
N TRP A 278 -0.08 2.27 -14.36
CA TRP A 278 -1.05 2.62 -13.32
C TRP A 278 -0.55 3.76 -12.43
N ARG A 279 0.70 3.67 -11.97
CA ARG A 279 1.28 4.65 -11.05
C ARG A 279 1.42 6.02 -11.70
N ARG A 280 1.85 6.07 -12.97
CA ARG A 280 1.94 7.30 -13.76
C ARG A 280 0.57 7.96 -13.96
N ALA A 281 -0.49 7.18 -14.17
CA ALA A 281 -1.86 7.69 -14.31
C ALA A 281 -2.45 8.20 -12.97
N HIS A 282 -1.95 7.74 -11.82
CA HIS A 282 -2.47 8.05 -10.48
C HIS A 282 -1.53 8.97 -9.69
N GLN A 283 -0.95 9.96 -10.37
CA GLN A 283 -0.07 10.93 -9.77
C GLN A 283 -0.86 11.95 -8.94
N GLN A 284 -0.60 12.00 -7.64
CA GLN A 284 -1.35 12.85 -6.69
C GLN A 284 -0.77 14.26 -6.56
N VAL A 285 0.54 14.40 -6.74
CA VAL A 285 1.27 15.67 -6.54
C VAL A 285 1.85 16.13 -7.88
N PRO A 286 1.65 17.40 -8.27
CA PRO A 286 2.30 17.97 -9.45
C PRO A 286 3.82 17.84 -9.35
N LEU A 287 4.45 17.39 -10.42
CA LEU A 287 5.91 17.36 -10.52
C LEU A 287 6.42 18.50 -11.37
N GLN A 288 7.57 19.04 -10.98
CA GLN A 288 8.19 20.16 -11.68
C GLN A 288 9.69 19.92 -11.87
N ARG A 289 10.18 20.14 -13.09
CA ARG A 289 11.63 20.18 -13.35
C ARG A 289 12.19 21.50 -12.83
N LEU A 290 13.27 21.42 -12.05
CA LEU A 290 13.95 22.59 -11.50
C LEU A 290 15.07 23.02 -12.44
N SER A 291 14.94 24.20 -13.05
CA SER A 291 15.97 24.80 -13.93
C SER A 291 17.01 25.63 -13.15
N GLU A 292 16.78 25.87 -11.86
CA GLU A 292 17.57 26.79 -11.03
C GLU A 292 18.76 26.10 -10.34
N LEU A 293 18.84 24.76 -10.39
CA LEU A 293 19.95 24.03 -9.78
C LEU A 293 21.25 24.26 -10.58
N PRO A 294 22.40 24.45 -9.92
CA PRO A 294 23.68 24.68 -10.60
C PRO A 294 24.25 23.44 -11.29
N PHE A 295 23.53 22.32 -11.26
CA PHE A 295 23.88 21.04 -11.88
C PHE A 295 22.61 20.36 -12.38
N ASP A 296 22.73 19.57 -13.45
CA ASP A 296 21.64 18.70 -13.90
C ASP A 296 21.68 17.38 -13.11
N CYS A 297 20.55 17.02 -12.53
CA CYS A 297 20.37 15.73 -11.85
C CYS A 297 19.12 14.99 -12.34
N GLY A 298 18.34 15.56 -13.26
CA GLY A 298 17.10 14.96 -13.74
C GLY A 298 15.97 14.80 -12.72
N LEU A 299 16.19 15.06 -11.42
CA LEU A 299 15.19 14.90 -10.36
C LEU A 299 14.09 15.96 -10.48
N LEU A 300 12.85 15.53 -10.27
CA LEU A 300 11.66 16.38 -10.30
C LEU A 300 11.24 16.75 -8.89
N LEU A 301 10.94 18.03 -8.68
CA LEU A 301 10.35 18.52 -7.44
C LEU A 301 9.09 17.71 -7.12
N HIS A 302 8.98 17.32 -5.85
CA HIS A 302 7.95 16.45 -5.28
C HIS A 302 7.93 15.01 -5.81
N GLY A 303 8.95 14.62 -6.59
CA GLY A 303 9.15 13.24 -7.02
C GLY A 303 9.55 12.33 -5.85
N ALA A 304 9.03 11.10 -5.83
CA ALA A 304 9.32 10.08 -4.84
C ALA A 304 10.40 9.12 -5.37
N TYR A 305 11.57 9.14 -4.71
CA TYR A 305 12.77 8.42 -5.11
C TYR A 305 13.31 7.57 -3.95
N GLY A 306 13.82 6.38 -4.24
CA GLY A 306 14.64 5.65 -3.28
C GLY A 306 16.05 6.22 -3.22
N LEU A 307 16.76 5.86 -2.15
CA LEU A 307 18.13 6.34 -1.92
C LEU A 307 19.11 6.02 -3.07
N PRO A 308 19.10 4.81 -3.68
CA PRO A 308 19.97 4.53 -4.82
C PRO A 308 19.68 5.42 -6.04
N GLU A 309 18.41 5.74 -6.28
CA GLU A 309 18.00 6.58 -7.41
C GLU A 309 18.47 8.02 -7.23
N ILE A 310 18.32 8.57 -6.01
CA ILE A 310 18.86 9.90 -5.64
C ILE A 310 20.37 9.94 -5.86
N LYS A 311 21.09 8.91 -5.41
CA LYS A 311 22.54 8.84 -5.58
C LYS A 311 22.97 8.72 -7.04
N ALA A 312 22.27 7.92 -7.83
CA ALA A 312 22.57 7.76 -9.25
C ALA A 312 22.35 9.08 -10.00
N ALA A 313 21.22 9.75 -9.74
CA ALA A 313 20.89 11.07 -10.29
C ALA A 313 21.94 12.15 -9.98
N LEU A 314 22.62 12.05 -8.83
CA LEU A 314 23.64 13.00 -8.39
C LEU A 314 25.08 12.52 -8.66
N GLY A 315 25.26 11.46 -9.45
CA GLY A 315 26.59 10.93 -9.82
C GLY A 315 27.36 10.24 -8.68
N ILE A 316 26.69 9.93 -7.56
CA ILE A 316 27.29 9.32 -6.37
C ILE A 316 27.34 7.78 -6.49
N ALA A 317 26.40 7.18 -7.24
CA ALA A 317 26.30 5.74 -7.43
C ALA A 317 26.62 5.34 -8.88
N SER A 318 27.28 4.18 -9.02
CA SER A 318 27.48 3.46 -10.28
C SER A 318 26.93 2.03 -10.15
N LEU A 319 27.02 1.25 -11.22
CA LEU A 319 26.64 -0.17 -11.24
C LEU A 319 27.40 -0.99 -10.18
N GLU A 320 28.67 -0.69 -9.95
CA GLU A 320 29.56 -1.41 -9.02
C GLU A 320 29.55 -0.79 -7.61
N LYS A 321 29.32 0.54 -7.53
CA LYS A 321 29.44 1.32 -6.30
C LYS A 321 28.08 1.96 -5.93
N PRO A 322 27.35 1.41 -4.95
CA PRO A 322 26.05 1.97 -4.52
C PRO A 322 26.15 3.27 -3.68
N GLY A 323 27.36 3.78 -3.44
CA GLY A 323 27.64 4.92 -2.56
C GLY A 323 27.41 4.61 -1.07
N ALA A 324 27.82 5.52 -0.18
CA ALA A 324 27.76 5.35 1.27
C ALA A 324 26.31 5.15 1.78
N THR A 325 26.08 4.18 2.67
CA THR A 325 24.78 3.89 3.30
C THR A 325 24.74 4.38 4.76
N GLY A 326 23.55 4.62 5.30
CA GLY A 326 23.36 4.84 6.73
C GLY A 326 23.62 6.25 7.26
N VAL A 327 23.87 7.25 6.39
CA VAL A 327 24.05 8.64 6.81
C VAL A 327 22.80 9.44 6.44
N GLY A 328 22.20 10.16 7.40
CA GLY A 328 21.05 11.03 7.17
C GLY A 328 21.34 12.27 6.31
N VAL A 329 22.61 12.49 5.97
CA VAL A 329 23.06 13.50 5.00
C VAL A 329 24.16 12.92 4.12
N ILE A 330 24.14 13.23 2.83
CA ILE A 330 25.21 12.89 1.90
C ILE A 330 25.86 14.18 1.41
N HIS A 331 27.19 14.23 1.44
CA HIS A 331 27.96 15.34 0.88
C HIS A 331 28.49 14.96 -0.50
N ALA A 332 27.88 15.51 -1.55
CA ALA A 332 28.31 15.38 -2.94
C ALA A 332 29.31 16.49 -3.25
N LYS A 333 30.60 16.21 -3.01
CA LYS A 333 31.69 17.20 -3.12
C LYS A 333 31.83 17.77 -4.53
N ASP A 334 31.70 16.92 -5.55
CA ASP A 334 31.97 17.27 -6.95
C ASP A 334 31.00 18.33 -7.48
N ILE A 335 29.75 18.28 -7.02
CA ILE A 335 28.69 19.25 -7.35
C ILE A 335 28.43 20.24 -6.21
N ARG A 336 29.27 20.24 -5.16
CA ARG A 336 29.13 21.07 -3.95
C ARG A 336 27.70 21.06 -3.40
N ALA A 337 27.14 19.87 -3.19
CA ALA A 337 25.79 19.74 -2.66
C ALA A 337 25.73 18.90 -1.39
N TYR A 338 24.85 19.29 -0.46
CA TYR A 338 24.45 18.47 0.69
C TYR A 338 23.03 17.95 0.46
N ILE A 339 22.86 16.64 0.57
CA ILE A 339 21.59 15.94 0.37
C ILE A 339 21.08 15.52 1.74
N HIS A 340 20.06 16.20 2.25
CA HIS A 340 19.44 15.92 3.53
C HIS A 340 18.31 14.90 3.36
N LEU A 341 18.40 13.77 4.05
CA LEU A 341 17.44 12.67 4.02
C LEU A 341 16.65 12.66 5.34
N VAL A 342 15.51 13.35 5.34
CA VAL A 342 14.68 13.58 6.53
C VAL A 342 13.61 12.50 6.65
N THR A 343 13.43 11.97 7.86
CA THR A 343 12.29 11.10 8.21
C THR A 343 11.56 11.75 9.37
N PHE A 344 10.32 12.20 9.14
CA PHE A 344 9.57 13.01 10.11
C PHE A 344 9.08 12.20 11.31
N GLN A 345 8.52 11.03 11.07
CA GLN A 345 8.08 10.10 12.11
C GLN A 345 9.17 9.04 12.34
N LYS A 346 9.79 9.11 13.51
CA LYS A 346 10.81 8.14 13.96
C LYS A 346 10.10 7.10 14.85
N ASP A 347 10.25 5.82 14.52
CA ASP A 347 9.65 4.73 15.29
C ASP A 347 10.17 4.73 16.74
N ASP A 348 9.26 4.43 17.67
CA ASP A 348 9.49 4.42 19.13
C ASP A 348 10.62 3.48 19.57
N THR A 349 10.93 2.45 18.77
CA THR A 349 11.95 1.44 19.05
C THR A 349 13.39 1.91 18.80
N ASP A 350 13.58 3.05 18.13
CA ASP A 350 14.91 3.48 17.69
C ASP A 350 15.60 4.50 18.63
N PHE A 351 14.92 5.11 19.62
CA PHE A 351 15.54 6.12 20.51
C PHE A 351 14.91 6.27 21.91
N SER A 352 15.75 6.70 22.87
CA SER A 352 15.38 7.14 24.23
C SER A 352 14.33 8.27 24.21
N PRO A 353 13.37 8.30 25.17
CA PRO A 353 12.24 9.24 25.24
C PRO A 353 12.62 10.73 25.28
N THR A 354 13.89 11.08 25.51
CA THR A 354 14.39 12.47 25.51
C THR A 354 14.78 13.02 24.13
N THR A 355 14.56 12.26 23.04
CA THR A 355 15.13 12.54 21.70
C THR A 355 14.10 12.67 20.57
N ARG A 356 12.81 12.73 20.90
CA ARG A 356 11.75 12.89 19.89
C ARG A 356 11.68 14.35 19.41
N TYR A 357 11.56 14.52 18.08
CA TYR A 357 11.38 15.78 17.34
C TYR A 357 12.62 16.65 17.05
N ARG A 358 13.66 16.08 16.43
CA ARG A 358 14.79 16.88 15.91
C ARG A 358 14.58 17.45 14.50
N ASP A 359 13.83 16.75 13.66
CA ASP A 359 13.62 17.16 12.27
C ASP A 359 12.11 17.20 11.98
N TYR A 360 11.55 18.38 11.75
CA TYR A 360 10.11 18.57 11.56
C TYR A 360 9.81 19.81 10.72
N PRO A 361 8.73 19.79 9.91
CA PRO A 361 8.32 20.98 9.19
C PRO A 361 7.65 21.96 10.18
N ILE A 362 8.13 23.20 10.23
CA ILE A 362 7.53 24.29 11.02
C ILE A 362 6.33 24.87 10.26
N SER A 363 6.47 25.02 8.95
CA SER A 363 5.42 25.41 8.03
C SER A 363 5.65 24.70 6.69
N ARG A 364 4.81 24.96 5.68
CA ARG A 364 5.04 24.43 4.34
C ARG A 364 6.35 24.92 3.70
N THR A 365 6.95 26.01 4.17
CA THR A 365 8.20 26.56 3.62
C THR A 365 9.33 26.63 4.64
N LEU A 366 9.09 26.27 5.91
CA LEU A 366 10.10 26.29 6.96
C LEU A 366 10.31 24.89 7.51
N LEU A 367 11.57 24.46 7.57
CA LEU A 367 11.96 23.14 8.03
C LEU A 367 13.02 23.28 9.13
N HIS A 368 12.77 22.65 10.28
CA HIS A 368 13.78 22.46 11.31
C HIS A 368 14.60 21.21 11.02
N TRP A 369 15.92 21.31 11.10
CA TRP A 369 16.84 20.19 10.93
C TRP A 369 18.07 20.35 11.84
N GLU A 370 18.53 19.25 12.45
CA GLU A 370 19.75 19.24 13.26
C GLU A 370 20.91 18.52 12.58
N SER A 371 22.12 19.06 12.72
CA SER A 371 23.33 18.39 12.26
C SER A 371 23.61 17.07 12.99
N GLN A 372 24.54 16.29 12.44
CA GLN A 372 25.11 15.16 13.18
C GLN A 372 25.71 15.67 14.50
N SER A 373 25.66 14.84 15.55
CA SER A 373 26.01 15.20 16.92
C SER A 373 27.39 15.83 17.08
N ASN A 374 28.35 15.45 16.23
CA ASN A 374 29.74 15.91 16.33
C ASN A 374 30.07 17.10 15.42
N THR A 375 29.15 17.50 14.54
CA THR A 375 29.34 18.64 13.64
C THR A 375 29.24 19.92 14.43
N SER A 376 30.35 20.64 14.61
CA SER A 376 30.39 21.97 15.24
C SER A 376 30.25 23.10 14.22
N GLN A 377 29.86 24.29 14.66
CA GLN A 377 29.81 25.49 13.83
C GLN A 377 31.19 25.82 13.22
N ALA A 378 32.26 25.63 13.99
CA ALA A 378 33.64 25.87 13.53
C ALA A 378 34.17 24.79 12.57
N SER A 379 33.52 23.63 12.47
CA SER A 379 33.96 22.55 11.58
C SER A 379 33.77 22.93 10.11
N ALA A 380 34.55 22.33 9.20
CA ALA A 380 34.39 22.57 7.77
C ALA A 380 32.97 22.31 7.26
N THR A 381 32.28 21.29 7.80
CA THR A 381 30.89 20.98 7.44
C THR A 381 29.92 22.00 8.03
N GLY A 382 30.10 22.42 9.29
CA GLY A 382 29.31 23.50 9.89
C GLY A 382 29.43 24.79 9.08
N GLN A 383 30.66 25.20 8.74
CA GLN A 383 30.93 26.37 7.91
C GLN A 383 30.30 26.27 6.51
N ASN A 384 30.26 25.08 5.91
CA ASN A 384 29.57 24.89 4.64
C ASN A 384 28.05 25.06 4.75
N TYR A 385 27.43 24.75 5.90
CA TYR A 385 26.00 25.03 6.11
C TYR A 385 25.74 26.50 6.39
N LEU A 386 26.50 27.10 7.32
CA LEU A 386 26.27 28.47 7.77
C LEU A 386 26.53 29.50 6.65
N HIS A 387 27.49 29.23 5.78
CA HIS A 387 27.92 30.09 4.69
C HIS A 387 27.70 29.43 3.33
N PHE A 388 26.62 28.65 3.17
CA PHE A 388 26.41 27.82 1.99
C PHE A 388 26.37 28.64 0.69
N GLU A 389 25.69 29.79 0.68
CA GLU A 389 25.62 30.67 -0.49
C GLU A 389 27.01 31.23 -0.86
N GLU A 390 27.71 31.82 0.11
CA GLU A 390 29.05 32.40 -0.07
C GLU A 390 30.07 31.35 -0.54
N ARG A 391 29.91 30.10 -0.09
CA ARG A 391 30.79 28.98 -0.45
C ARG A 391 30.33 28.23 -1.71
N GLY A 392 29.21 28.64 -2.32
CA GLY A 392 28.66 28.02 -3.52
C GLY A 392 28.17 26.59 -3.30
N TYR A 393 27.69 26.27 -2.10
CA TYR A 393 27.03 25.01 -1.80
C TYR A 393 25.53 25.08 -2.08
N THR A 394 24.95 23.95 -2.48
CA THR A 394 23.49 23.78 -2.59
C THR A 394 23.01 22.79 -1.52
N ILE A 395 21.99 23.17 -0.74
CA ILE A 395 21.39 22.30 0.28
C ILE A 395 20.08 21.74 -0.28
N LEU A 396 20.01 20.43 -0.50
CA LEU A 396 18.83 19.75 -1.04
C LEU A 396 18.11 18.97 0.05
N PHE A 397 16.78 19.06 0.09
CA PHE A 397 15.95 18.33 1.05
C PHE A 397 15.14 17.22 0.38
N PHE A 398 15.21 16.04 0.98
CA PHE A 398 14.42 14.87 0.64
C PHE A 398 13.75 14.38 1.92
N ALA A 399 12.44 14.22 1.92
CA ALA A 399 11.69 13.87 3.12
C ALA A 399 10.78 12.67 2.91
N ARG A 400 10.57 11.92 3.98
CA ARG A 400 9.54 10.87 4.04
C ARG A 400 8.87 10.89 5.40
N LEU A 401 7.65 10.36 5.46
CA LEU A 401 6.91 10.28 6.71
C LEU A 401 7.58 9.26 7.65
N THR A 402 7.57 7.99 7.28
CA THR A 402 8.15 6.88 8.05
C THR A 402 9.25 6.17 7.26
N LYS A 403 10.01 5.28 7.92
CA LYS A 403 11.06 4.50 7.23
C LYS A 403 10.49 3.43 6.29
N ARG A 404 9.30 2.91 6.58
CA ARG A 404 8.68 1.80 5.84
C ARG A 404 7.19 2.04 5.61
N ILE A 405 6.73 1.66 4.42
CA ILE A 405 5.31 1.59 4.06
C ILE A 405 4.98 0.11 3.90
N GLU A 406 4.18 -0.43 4.83
CA GLU A 406 3.74 -1.85 4.80
C GLU A 406 4.88 -2.86 4.61
N GLY A 407 6.03 -2.60 5.24
CA GLY A 407 7.22 -3.45 5.14
C GLY A 407 8.13 -3.15 3.95
N GLU A 408 7.73 -2.33 2.98
CA GLU A 408 8.63 -1.84 1.93
C GLU A 408 9.40 -0.60 2.39
N THR A 409 10.62 -0.37 1.89
CA THR A 409 11.36 0.85 2.22
C THR A 409 10.68 2.05 1.57
N ALA A 410 10.28 3.02 2.40
CA ALA A 410 9.59 4.21 1.90
C ALA A 410 10.55 5.10 1.09
N PRO A 411 10.15 5.56 -0.11
CA PRO A 411 10.91 6.53 -0.88
C PRO A 411 10.93 7.89 -0.17
N PHE A 412 11.85 8.75 -0.56
CA PHE A 412 11.88 10.15 -0.18
C PHE A 412 11.28 11.02 -1.27
N VAL A 413 10.44 11.97 -0.87
CA VAL A 413 9.90 13.04 -1.70
C VAL A 413 10.93 14.16 -1.78
N PHE A 414 11.30 14.57 -2.99
CA PHE A 414 12.20 15.70 -3.20
C PHE A 414 11.49 17.03 -2.88
N LEU A 415 11.98 17.76 -1.89
CA LEU A 415 11.40 19.05 -1.47
C LEU A 415 12.06 20.26 -2.14
N GLY A 416 13.10 20.03 -2.95
CA GLY A 416 13.86 21.09 -3.61
C GLY A 416 15.02 21.62 -2.75
N PRO A 417 15.66 22.71 -3.22
CA PRO A 417 16.75 23.35 -2.51
C PRO A 417 16.27 24.22 -1.34
N ALA A 418 17.15 24.44 -0.37
CA ALA A 418 17.04 25.53 0.58
C ALA A 418 17.15 26.86 -0.16
N LYS A 419 16.25 27.78 0.16
CA LYS A 419 16.31 29.18 -0.26
C LYS A 419 17.18 30.01 0.65
N ALA A 420 17.12 29.78 1.96
CA ALA A 420 17.91 30.52 2.94
C ALA A 420 18.03 29.76 4.26
N LEU A 421 19.12 29.99 4.99
CA LEU A 421 19.23 29.63 6.40
C LEU A 421 18.63 30.76 7.25
N LYS A 422 17.53 30.53 7.95
CA LYS A 422 16.82 31.56 8.73
C LYS A 422 17.40 31.78 10.11
N SER A 423 17.77 30.69 10.78
CA SER A 423 18.38 30.75 12.09
C SER A 423 19.18 29.49 12.34
N TYR A 424 20.19 29.60 13.19
CA TYR A 424 20.95 28.48 13.71
C TYR A 424 21.34 28.75 15.15
N HIS A 425 21.42 27.68 15.95
CA HIS A 425 21.87 27.73 17.34
C HIS A 425 22.41 26.37 17.76
N GLY A 426 23.08 26.31 18.90
CA GLY A 426 23.80 25.09 19.32
C GLY A 426 25.08 24.87 18.52
N ASP A 427 25.94 24.00 19.02
CA ASP A 427 27.22 23.69 18.38
C ASP A 427 27.32 22.21 18.04
N ARG A 428 27.12 21.31 19.01
CA ARG A 428 27.19 19.85 18.82
C ARG A 428 25.91 19.17 19.32
N PRO A 429 24.83 19.07 18.51
CA PRO A 429 24.71 19.47 17.10
C PRO A 429 24.33 20.95 16.91
N ILE A 430 24.41 21.42 15.66
CA ILE A 430 23.85 22.69 15.21
C ILE A 430 22.38 22.46 14.83
N ALA A 431 21.46 23.15 15.50
CA ALA A 431 20.06 23.20 15.14
C ALA A 431 19.82 24.34 14.14
N MET A 432 19.20 24.05 13.01
CA MET A 432 19.03 24.97 11.88
C MET A 432 17.58 25.04 11.41
N THR A 433 17.11 26.25 11.17
CA THR A 433 15.83 26.49 10.51
C THR A 433 16.07 26.93 9.08
N TRP A 434 15.64 26.13 8.13
CA TRP A 434 15.79 26.37 6.69
C TRP A 434 14.48 26.89 6.10
N GLU A 435 14.57 27.92 5.26
CA GLU A 435 13.50 28.26 4.31
C GLU A 435 13.71 27.44 3.04
N LEU A 436 12.69 26.70 2.63
CA LEU A 436 12.66 25.96 1.37
C LEU A 436 12.25 26.90 0.23
N ALA A 437 12.86 26.73 -0.94
CA ALA A 437 12.48 27.49 -2.14
C ALA A 437 11.05 27.16 -2.60
N TYR A 438 10.61 25.93 -2.34
CA TYR A 438 9.31 25.41 -2.75
C TYR A 438 8.54 24.87 -1.54
N PRO A 439 7.21 25.03 -1.49
CA PRO A 439 6.42 24.53 -0.39
C PRO A 439 6.39 22.99 -0.39
N VAL A 440 6.46 22.39 0.80
CA VAL A 440 6.18 20.97 1.02
C VAL A 440 4.76 20.64 0.52
N PRO A 441 4.55 19.48 -0.14
CA PRO A 441 3.22 19.02 -0.52
C PRO A 441 2.27 19.02 0.68
N ALA A 442 1.03 19.46 0.48
CA ALA A 442 0.07 19.66 1.58
C ALA A 442 -0.20 18.37 2.36
N GLU A 443 -0.40 17.25 1.67
CA GLU A 443 -0.62 15.94 2.30
C GLU A 443 0.56 15.51 3.17
N LEU A 444 1.79 15.59 2.64
CA LEU A 444 3.00 15.26 3.39
C LEU A 444 3.18 16.18 4.61
N PHE A 445 2.84 17.47 4.48
CA PHE A 445 2.92 18.41 5.59
C PHE A 445 1.90 18.07 6.69
N GLU A 446 0.63 17.87 6.34
CA GLU A 446 -0.41 17.54 7.33
C GLU A 446 -0.14 16.22 8.06
N GLU A 447 0.35 15.19 7.35
CA GLU A 447 0.72 13.91 7.97
C GLU A 447 1.96 14.02 8.87
N ALA A 448 2.89 14.92 8.55
CA ALA A 448 4.13 15.12 9.28
C ALA A 448 3.98 16.03 10.51
N ARG A 449 2.86 16.72 10.68
CA ARG A 449 2.63 17.59 11.83
C ARG A 449 2.62 16.76 13.12
N PRO A 450 3.38 17.16 14.16
CA PRO A 450 3.23 16.59 15.49
C PRO A 450 1.76 16.78 15.94
N ALA A 451 1.16 15.70 16.46
CA ALA A 451 -0.19 15.71 17.00
C ALA A 451 -0.32 16.61 18.24
#